data_AF-A0A1F2R9L8-F1
#
_entry.id   AF-A0A1F2R9L8-F1
#
_cell.length_a   1.000
_cell.length_b   1.000
_cell.length_c   1.000
_cell.angle_alpha   90.00
_cell.angle_beta   90.00
_cell.angle_gamma   90.00
#
_symmetry.space_group_name_H-M   'P 1'
#
loop_
_entity.id
_entity.type
_entity.pdbx_description
1 polymer ?
#
loop_
_entity_poly.entity_id
_entity_poly.type
_entity_poly.pdbx_seq_one_letter_code
_entity_poly.pdbx_strand_id
1 'polypeptide(L)'
;MATHVLTEPLAAAEGRRKILRSQATAFLVGGILLGSGLFAWDRWPLGLLLGLIYGNAFEYLTHRVLLHGTTGYLHRAHERHHETWGHEDEALYVRFGPPAAVVLLFVGNSIPLVVLDRMGAGIGGGALLAFVAYYVLYEESHWRIHLGYLPRWLAGLRRHHFAHHKGQAGKYNVLVPLLDRLLDAGQVRKPKP
;
A
#
# COMPACT_ATOMS: atom_id res chain seq x y z
N MET A 1 -2.26 -33.92 11.34
CA MET A 1 -2.94 -32.63 11.13
C MET A 1 -3.30 -32.53 9.66
N ALA A 2 -4.58 -32.64 9.29
CA ALA A 2 -5.01 -32.47 7.91
C ALA A 2 -4.89 -30.98 7.55
N THR A 3 -3.88 -30.63 6.74
CA THR A 3 -3.82 -29.34 6.06
C THR A 3 -4.97 -29.33 5.05
N HIS A 4 -6.09 -28.70 5.42
CA HIS A 4 -7.15 -28.41 4.46
C HIS A 4 -6.57 -27.51 3.37
N VAL A 5 -6.33 -28.09 2.19
CA VAL A 5 -6.06 -27.32 0.97
C VAL A 5 -7.34 -26.54 0.69
N LEU A 6 -7.27 -25.22 0.84
CA LEU A 6 -8.40 -24.35 0.49
C LEU A 6 -8.49 -24.33 -1.03
N THR A 7 -9.69 -24.57 -1.57
CA THR A 7 -9.93 -24.37 -3.00
C THR A 7 -9.79 -22.88 -3.34
N GLU A 8 -9.39 -22.57 -4.58
CA GLU A 8 -9.19 -21.19 -5.06
C GLU A 8 -10.38 -20.24 -4.73
N PRO A 9 -11.66 -20.63 -4.87
CA PRO A 9 -12.78 -19.75 -4.48
C PRO A 9 -12.85 -19.45 -2.98
N LEU A 10 -12.50 -20.42 -2.12
CA LEU A 10 -12.47 -20.23 -0.66
C LEU A 10 -11.32 -19.32 -0.26
N ALA A 11 -10.15 -19.49 -0.88
CA ALA A 11 -8.99 -18.62 -0.69
C ALA A 11 -9.31 -17.17 -1.09
N ALA A 12 -9.96 -16.97 -2.24
CA ALA A 12 -10.38 -15.65 -2.70
C ALA A 12 -11.40 -14.99 -1.74
N ALA A 13 -12.39 -15.74 -1.25
CA ALA A 13 -13.38 -15.22 -0.32
C ALA A 13 -12.76 -14.81 1.03
N GLU A 14 -11.86 -15.63 1.59
CA GLU A 14 -11.15 -15.29 2.82
C GLU A 14 -10.18 -14.13 2.64
N GLY A 15 -9.41 -14.12 1.55
CA GLY A 15 -8.54 -13.01 1.20
C GLY A 15 -9.28 -11.68 1.08
N ARG A 16 -10.45 -11.69 0.41
CA ARG A 16 -11.31 -10.51 0.33
C ARG A 16 -11.80 -10.05 1.70
N ARG A 17 -12.20 -10.97 2.59
CA ARG A 17 -12.56 -10.61 3.98
C ARG A 17 -11.42 -9.95 4.71
N LYS A 18 -10.18 -10.44 4.55
CA LYS A 18 -9.00 -9.82 5.19
C LYS A 18 -8.75 -8.40 4.68
N ILE A 19 -8.85 -8.17 3.36
CA ILE A 19 -8.71 -6.82 2.77
C ILE A 19 -9.81 -5.89 3.27
N LEU A 20 -11.07 -6.33 3.25
CA LEU A 20 -12.19 -5.51 3.74
C LEU A 20 -12.01 -5.11 5.21
N ARG A 21 -11.48 -6.01 6.05
CA ARG A 21 -11.14 -5.68 7.45
C ARG A 21 -10.05 -4.61 7.53
N SER A 22 -9.00 -4.70 6.71
CA SER A 22 -7.93 -3.70 6.68
C SER A 22 -8.43 -2.34 6.17
N GLN A 23 -9.22 -2.31 5.10
CA GLN A 23 -9.85 -1.09 4.59
C GLN A 23 -10.83 -0.47 5.60
N ALA A 24 -11.68 -1.28 6.23
CA ALA A 24 -12.58 -0.80 7.29
C ALA A 24 -11.78 -0.22 8.47
N THR A 25 -10.67 -0.85 8.85
CA THR A 25 -9.77 -0.32 9.89
C THR A 25 -9.18 1.02 9.47
N ALA A 26 -8.72 1.16 8.22
CA ALA A 26 -8.20 2.42 7.70
C ALA A 26 -9.25 3.54 7.72
N PHE A 27 -10.49 3.26 7.30
CA PHE A 27 -11.59 4.24 7.38
C PHE A 27 -11.93 4.61 8.81
N LEU A 28 -12.02 3.64 9.72
CA LEU A 28 -12.36 3.90 11.13
C LEU A 28 -11.28 4.71 11.81
N VAL A 29 -10.02 4.26 11.75
CA VAL A 29 -8.90 4.95 12.40
C VAL A 29 -8.66 6.32 11.76
N GLY A 30 -8.66 6.39 10.42
CA GLY A 30 -8.54 7.65 9.70
C GLY A 30 -9.67 8.62 10.02
N GLY A 31 -10.91 8.15 10.08
CA GLY A 31 -12.07 8.96 10.45
C GLY A 31 -12.01 9.47 11.89
N ILE A 32 -11.62 8.62 12.84
CA ILE A 32 -11.41 9.02 14.25
C ILE A 32 -10.32 10.10 14.33
N LEU A 33 -9.19 9.90 13.64
CA LEU A 33 -8.09 10.85 13.62
C LEU A 33 -8.52 12.19 12.99
N LEU A 34 -9.20 12.16 11.85
CA LEU A 34 -9.73 13.38 11.20
C LEU A 34 -10.74 14.12 12.09
N GLY A 35 -11.59 13.39 12.81
CA GLY A 35 -12.61 13.93 13.71
C GLY A 35 -12.10 14.32 15.11
N SER A 36 -10.83 14.04 15.42
CA SER A 36 -10.25 14.28 16.75
C SER A 36 -9.98 15.76 17.08
N GLY A 37 -10.04 16.65 16.08
CA GLY A 37 -9.63 18.05 16.22
C GLY A 37 -8.11 18.26 16.28
N LEU A 38 -7.30 17.22 16.02
CA LEU A 38 -5.83 17.33 16.04
C LEU A 38 -5.26 18.09 14.84
N PHE A 39 -5.98 18.12 13.71
CA PHE A 39 -5.50 18.64 12.43
C PHE A 39 -6.18 19.95 12.06
N ALA A 40 -5.41 20.83 11.43
CA ALA A 40 -5.90 22.03 10.80
C ALA A 40 -6.38 21.73 9.36
N TRP A 41 -7.31 22.57 8.91
CA TRP A 41 -7.98 22.41 7.61
C TRP A 41 -7.83 23.64 6.70
N ASP A 42 -7.07 24.65 7.13
CA ASP A 42 -6.96 25.95 6.45
C ASP A 42 -6.50 25.83 4.99
N ARG A 43 -5.63 24.85 4.71
CA ARG A 43 -5.05 24.56 3.39
C ARG A 43 -5.34 23.14 2.94
N TRP A 44 -6.52 22.61 3.27
CA TRP A 44 -6.87 21.21 2.99
C TRP A 44 -6.73 20.79 1.50
N PRO A 45 -6.99 21.63 0.47
CA PRO A 45 -6.78 21.18 -0.91
C PRO A 45 -5.31 20.95 -1.24
N LEU A 46 -4.43 21.82 -0.74
CA LEU A 46 -2.99 21.65 -0.85
C LEU A 46 -2.53 20.42 -0.06
N GLY A 47 -3.06 20.24 1.16
CA GLY A 47 -2.81 19.05 1.96
C GLY A 47 -3.21 17.76 1.24
N LEU A 48 -4.36 17.75 0.56
CA LEU A 48 -4.81 16.60 -0.22
C LEU A 48 -3.83 16.27 -1.36
N LEU A 49 -3.38 17.27 -2.11
CA LEU A 49 -2.39 17.07 -3.18
C LEU A 49 -1.05 16.54 -2.63
N LEU A 50 -0.51 17.18 -1.58
CA LEU A 50 0.74 16.76 -0.95
C LEU A 50 0.62 15.38 -0.31
N GLY A 51 -0.54 15.06 0.26
CA GLY A 51 -0.83 13.76 0.85
C GLY A 51 -0.87 12.63 -0.17
N LEU A 52 -1.33 12.88 -1.41
CA LEU A 52 -1.26 11.90 -2.50
C LEU A 52 0.19 11.63 -2.93
N ILE A 53 1.01 12.69 -3.03
CA ILE A 53 2.45 12.57 -3.33
C ILE A 53 3.15 11.82 -2.20
N TYR A 54 2.83 12.18 -0.95
CA TYR A 54 3.34 11.51 0.25
C TYR A 54 2.95 10.04 0.28
N GLY A 55 1.69 9.68 0.04
CA GLY A 55 1.21 8.30 0.00
C GLY A 55 1.96 7.47 -1.05
N ASN A 56 2.25 8.04 -2.21
CA ASN A 56 3.05 7.39 -3.24
C ASN A 56 4.51 7.17 -2.82
N ALA A 57 5.13 8.18 -2.21
CA ALA A 57 6.48 8.07 -1.69
C ALA A 57 6.56 7.06 -0.53
N PHE A 58 5.56 7.08 0.35
CA PHE A 58 5.42 6.18 1.48
C PHE A 58 5.31 4.73 1.02
N GLU A 59 4.45 4.45 0.04
CA GLU A 59 4.31 3.13 -0.59
C GLU A 59 5.65 2.64 -1.14
N TYR A 60 6.32 3.46 -1.96
CA TYR A 60 7.61 3.10 -2.56
C TYR A 60 8.65 2.76 -1.50
N LEU A 61 8.82 3.63 -0.50
CA LEU A 61 9.84 3.46 0.54
C LEU A 61 9.53 2.26 1.43
N THR A 62 8.27 2.10 1.84
CA THR A 62 7.84 0.97 2.66
C THR A 62 8.02 -0.33 1.91
N HIS A 63 7.61 -0.40 0.64
CA HIS A 63 7.76 -1.60 -0.16
C HIS A 63 9.24 -1.93 -0.41
N ARG A 64 10.05 -0.93 -0.77
CA ARG A 64 11.48 -1.13 -1.03
C ARG A 64 12.29 -1.47 0.22
N VAL A 65 12.03 -0.82 1.35
CA VAL A 65 12.90 -0.87 2.54
C VAL A 65 12.34 -1.79 3.61
N LEU A 66 11.04 -1.69 3.91
CA LEU A 66 10.43 -2.46 5.01
C LEU A 66 9.96 -3.83 4.53
N LEU A 67 9.31 -3.92 3.37
CA LEU A 67 8.79 -5.19 2.86
C LEU A 67 9.90 -6.05 2.24
N HIS A 68 10.83 -5.42 1.50
CA HIS A 68 12.06 -6.05 0.98
C HIS A 68 13.28 -5.90 1.90
N GLY A 69 13.04 -5.65 3.20
CA GLY A 69 14.08 -5.70 4.22
C GLY A 69 14.57 -7.13 4.49
N THR A 70 15.16 -7.36 5.66
CA THR A 70 15.66 -8.69 6.07
C THR A 70 14.98 -9.25 7.31
N THR A 71 14.16 -8.46 8.00
CA THR A 71 13.55 -8.84 9.27
C THR A 71 12.18 -8.20 9.47
N GLY A 72 11.41 -8.72 10.44
CA GLY A 72 10.13 -8.16 10.85
C GLY A 72 8.91 -8.85 10.24
N TYR A 73 7.73 -8.51 10.78
CA TYR A 73 6.46 -9.10 10.36
C TYR A 73 6.10 -8.76 8.91
N LEU A 74 6.23 -7.48 8.52
CA LEU A 74 5.84 -7.02 7.19
C LEU A 74 6.71 -7.64 6.10
N HIS A 75 8.01 -7.80 6.36
CA HIS A 75 8.93 -8.51 5.48
C HIS A 75 8.48 -9.96 5.25
N ARG A 76 8.29 -10.75 6.31
CA ARG A 76 7.84 -12.16 6.18
C ARG A 76 6.47 -12.30 5.51
N ALA A 77 5.56 -11.37 5.80
CA ALA A 77 4.24 -11.36 5.15
C ALA A 77 4.38 -11.08 3.65
N HIS A 78 5.30 -10.20 3.26
CA HIS A 78 5.60 -9.88 1.87
C HIS A 78 6.36 -11.00 1.16
N GLU A 79 7.31 -11.66 1.81
CA GLU A 79 7.95 -12.87 1.25
C GLU A 79 6.91 -13.93 0.95
N ARG A 80 6.00 -14.22 1.89
CA ARG A 80 4.91 -15.18 1.65
C ARG A 80 4.02 -14.76 0.48
N HIS A 81 3.80 -13.46 0.30
CA HIS A 81 3.08 -12.93 -0.85
C HIS A 81 3.79 -13.22 -2.18
N HIS A 82 5.11 -13.08 -2.24
CA HIS A 82 5.91 -13.46 -3.42
C HIS A 82 5.92 -14.97 -3.65
N GLU A 83 6.12 -15.76 -2.60
CA GLU A 83 6.18 -17.23 -2.67
C GLU A 83 4.89 -17.88 -3.19
N THR A 84 3.74 -17.28 -2.87
CA THR A 84 2.42 -17.82 -3.23
C THR A 84 1.90 -17.28 -4.55
N TRP A 85 2.70 -16.48 -5.29
CA TRP A 85 2.29 -15.96 -6.58
C TRP A 85 2.05 -17.10 -7.59
N GLY A 86 0.84 -17.17 -8.15
CA GLY A 86 0.40 -18.22 -9.07
C GLY A 86 -0.07 -19.51 -8.38
N HIS A 87 -0.06 -19.58 -7.05
CA HIS A 87 -0.58 -20.71 -6.29
C HIS A 87 -2.09 -20.55 -6.01
N GLU A 88 -2.80 -21.66 -5.75
CA GLU A 88 -4.24 -21.65 -5.43
C GLU A 88 -4.57 -20.84 -4.16
N ASP A 89 -3.59 -20.67 -3.25
CA ASP A 89 -3.72 -19.94 -2.00
C ASP A 89 -3.22 -18.49 -2.05
N GLU A 90 -2.76 -18.00 -3.22
CA GLU A 90 -2.21 -16.64 -3.44
C GLU A 90 -3.07 -15.55 -2.79
N ALA A 91 -4.37 -15.68 -3.00
CA ALA A 91 -5.39 -14.74 -2.55
C ALA A 91 -5.39 -14.54 -1.02
N LEU A 92 -4.85 -15.45 -0.22
CA LEU A 92 -4.79 -15.29 1.24
C LEU A 92 -3.74 -14.27 1.71
N TYR A 93 -2.79 -13.92 0.84
CA TYR A 93 -1.54 -13.25 1.21
C TYR A 93 -1.29 -11.90 0.50
N VAL A 94 -2.23 -11.40 -0.31
CA VAL A 94 -2.06 -10.15 -1.08
C VAL A 94 -2.28 -8.86 -0.26
N ARG A 95 -2.75 -8.94 0.99
CA ARG A 95 -3.00 -7.73 1.81
C ARG A 95 -1.69 -7.10 2.33
N PHE A 96 -1.71 -5.79 2.62
CA PHE A 96 -0.57 -5.10 3.23
C PHE A 96 -0.21 -5.68 4.61
N GLY A 97 -1.22 -5.86 5.47
CA GLY A 97 -1.02 -6.30 6.84
C GLY A 97 -2.34 -6.56 7.59
N PRO A 98 -2.25 -7.00 8.86
CA PRO A 98 -3.41 -7.17 9.72
C PRO A 98 -3.93 -5.81 10.23
N PRO A 99 -5.18 -5.73 10.72
CA PRO A 99 -5.75 -4.50 11.27
C PRO A 99 -4.85 -3.76 12.27
N ALA A 100 -4.17 -4.48 13.16
CA ALA A 100 -3.24 -3.86 14.11
C ALA A 100 -2.08 -3.11 13.43
N ALA A 101 -1.53 -3.65 12.33
CA ALA A 101 -0.51 -2.96 11.56
C ALA A 101 -1.08 -1.70 10.87
N VAL A 102 -2.32 -1.75 10.41
CA VAL A 102 -3.02 -0.58 9.84
C VAL A 102 -3.22 0.51 10.90
N VAL A 103 -3.63 0.16 12.13
CA VAL A 103 -3.73 1.14 13.23
C VAL A 103 -2.39 1.82 13.46
N LEU A 104 -1.30 1.05 13.61
CA LEU A 104 0.04 1.58 13.85
C LEU A 104 0.51 2.46 12.69
N LEU A 105 0.21 2.06 11.45
CA LEU A 105 0.50 2.83 10.26
C LEU A 105 -0.16 4.22 10.33
N PHE A 106 -1.46 4.28 10.58
CA PHE A 106 -2.21 5.54 10.59
C PHE A 106 -1.81 6.44 11.76
N VAL A 107 -1.63 5.88 12.95
CA VAL A 107 -1.16 6.63 14.13
C VAL A 107 0.25 7.17 13.87
N GLY A 108 1.17 6.34 13.39
CA GLY A 108 2.56 6.74 13.11
C GLY A 108 2.64 7.84 12.05
N ASN A 109 1.90 7.70 10.94
CA ASN A 109 1.87 8.71 9.87
C ASN A 109 1.15 10.00 10.30
N SER A 110 0.29 9.96 11.31
CA SER A 110 -0.40 11.15 11.81
C SER A 110 0.49 12.07 12.65
N ILE A 111 1.48 11.53 13.36
CA ILE A 111 2.39 12.30 14.22
C ILE A 111 3.07 13.45 13.46
N PRO A 112 3.76 13.22 12.33
CA PRO A 112 4.41 14.32 11.61
C PRO A 112 3.41 15.35 11.06
N LEU A 113 2.22 14.92 10.65
CA LEU A 113 1.17 15.83 10.15
C LEU A 113 0.65 16.75 11.27
N VAL A 114 0.42 16.22 12.47
CA VAL A 114 0.05 17.03 13.63
C VAL A 114 1.15 18.05 13.95
N VAL A 115 2.41 17.62 13.97
CA VAL A 115 3.54 18.53 14.23
C VAL A 115 3.58 19.68 13.21
N LEU A 116 3.45 19.37 11.92
CA LEU A 116 3.43 20.39 10.86
C LEU A 116 2.28 21.39 11.03
N ASP A 117 1.08 20.91 11.38
CA ASP A 117 -0.06 21.80 11.61
C ASP A 117 0.12 22.68 12.85
N ARG A 118 0.75 22.17 13.93
CA ARG A 118 1.12 23.00 15.09
C ARG A 118 2.17 24.06 14.77
N MET A 119 2.94 23.87 13.69
CA MET A 119 3.85 24.87 13.13
C MET A 119 3.16 25.79 12.12
N GLY A 120 1.84 25.69 11.93
CA GLY A 120 1.06 26.57 11.05
C GLY A 120 0.97 26.12 9.59
N ALA A 121 1.29 24.86 9.28
CA ALA A 121 1.19 24.34 7.92
C ALA A 121 -0.26 24.28 7.41
N GLY A 122 -1.23 23.92 8.26
CA GLY A 122 -2.65 23.94 7.91
C GLY A 122 -3.07 22.87 6.89
N ILE A 123 -2.26 21.83 6.69
CA ILE A 123 -2.43 20.84 5.62
C ILE A 123 -2.80 19.44 6.13
N GLY A 124 -2.69 19.19 7.43
CA GLY A 124 -2.75 17.84 8.00
C GLY A 124 -4.08 17.14 7.74
N GLY A 125 -5.21 17.84 7.84
CA GLY A 125 -6.53 17.25 7.59
C GLY A 125 -6.68 16.74 6.14
N GLY A 126 -6.28 17.57 5.17
CA GLY A 126 -6.27 17.19 3.76
C GLY A 126 -5.28 16.06 3.46
N ALA A 127 -4.08 16.11 4.05
CA ALA A 127 -3.04 15.11 3.84
C ALA A 127 -3.42 13.74 4.40
N LEU A 128 -4.01 13.69 5.59
CA LEU A 128 -4.49 12.44 6.19
C LEU A 128 -5.67 11.87 5.39
N LEU A 129 -6.61 12.70 4.92
CA LEU A 129 -7.69 12.26 4.04
C LEU A 129 -7.15 11.62 2.76
N ALA A 130 -6.16 12.24 2.13
CA ALA A 130 -5.48 11.68 0.96
C ALA A 130 -4.80 10.35 1.28
N PHE A 131 -4.15 10.22 2.44
CA PHE A 131 -3.50 8.98 2.85
C PHE A 131 -4.50 7.83 3.08
N VAL A 132 -5.68 8.11 3.69
CA VAL A 132 -6.78 7.13 3.79
C VAL A 132 -7.19 6.63 2.41
N ALA A 133 -7.48 7.56 1.49
CA ALA A 133 -7.87 7.21 0.13
C ALA A 133 -6.78 6.42 -0.59
N TYR A 134 -5.52 6.83 -0.45
CA TYR A 134 -4.37 6.17 -1.06
C TYR A 134 -4.24 4.73 -0.57
N TYR A 135 -4.31 4.49 0.74
CA TYR A 135 -4.22 3.16 1.33
C TYR A 135 -5.29 2.21 0.77
N VAL A 136 -6.55 2.67 0.73
CA VAL A 136 -7.68 1.85 0.25
C VAL A 136 -7.52 1.55 -1.24
N LEU A 137 -7.16 2.55 -2.04
CA LEU A 137 -6.90 2.37 -3.46
C LEU A 137 -5.72 1.45 -3.73
N TYR A 138 -4.66 1.54 -2.92
CA TYR A 138 -3.50 0.66 -2.96
C TYR A 138 -3.90 -0.80 -2.71
N GLU A 139 -4.55 -1.09 -1.57
CA GLU A 139 -4.95 -2.47 -1.24
C GLU A 139 -5.90 -3.05 -2.29
N GLU A 140 -6.89 -2.26 -2.72
CA GLU A 140 -7.82 -2.71 -3.75
C GLU A 140 -7.07 -2.97 -5.06
N SER A 141 -6.25 -2.03 -5.53
CA SER A 141 -5.54 -2.18 -6.80
C SER A 141 -4.57 -3.35 -6.78
N HIS A 142 -3.82 -3.53 -5.69
CA HIS A 142 -2.92 -4.67 -5.49
C HIS A 142 -3.68 -5.99 -5.58
N TRP A 143 -4.82 -6.09 -4.90
CA TRP A 143 -5.71 -7.25 -4.99
C TRP A 143 -6.20 -7.52 -6.42
N ARG A 144 -6.72 -6.50 -7.11
CA ARG A 144 -7.20 -6.65 -8.51
C ARG A 144 -6.07 -7.00 -9.47
N ILE A 145 -4.86 -6.49 -9.22
CA ILE A 145 -3.67 -6.80 -10.00
C ILE A 145 -3.34 -8.27 -9.93
N HIS A 146 -3.49 -8.94 -8.78
CA HIS A 146 -3.24 -10.38 -8.65
C HIS A 146 -4.37 -11.22 -9.25
N LEU A 147 -5.62 -10.92 -8.86
CA LEU A 147 -6.78 -11.76 -9.17
C LEU A 147 -7.41 -11.49 -10.55
N GLY A 148 -6.85 -10.57 -11.35
CA GLY A 148 -7.09 -10.52 -12.79
C GLY A 148 -8.33 -9.75 -13.27
N TYR A 149 -8.99 -8.96 -12.42
CA TYR A 149 -10.16 -8.14 -12.80
C TYR A 149 -9.90 -6.64 -12.81
N LEU A 150 -8.64 -6.26 -13.07
CA LEU A 150 -8.25 -4.87 -13.30
C LEU A 150 -8.75 -4.40 -14.68
N PRO A 151 -9.32 -3.18 -14.81
CA PRO A 151 -9.71 -2.64 -16.11
C PRO A 151 -8.57 -2.64 -17.14
N ARG A 152 -8.88 -2.87 -18.42
CA ARG A 152 -7.85 -3.00 -19.49
C ARG A 152 -6.91 -1.80 -19.59
N TRP A 153 -7.40 -0.59 -19.35
CA TRP A 153 -6.60 0.64 -19.37
C TRP A 153 -5.57 0.71 -18.22
N LEU A 154 -5.73 -0.10 -17.17
CA LEU A 154 -4.78 -0.24 -16.08
C LEU A 154 -3.85 -1.47 -16.24
N ALA A 155 -3.92 -2.21 -17.34
CA ALA A 155 -3.09 -3.40 -17.56
C ALA A 155 -1.57 -3.14 -17.43
N GLY A 156 -1.14 -1.89 -17.63
CA GLY A 156 0.24 -1.46 -17.37
C GLY A 156 0.68 -1.63 -15.91
N LEU A 157 -0.21 -1.38 -14.94
CA LEU A 157 0.07 -1.57 -13.51
C LEU A 157 0.30 -3.04 -13.19
N ARG A 158 -0.54 -3.94 -13.72
CA ARG A 158 -0.34 -5.39 -13.57
C ARG A 158 0.99 -5.86 -14.15
N ARG A 159 1.36 -5.39 -15.35
CA ARG A 159 2.66 -5.72 -15.95
C ARG A 159 3.83 -5.21 -15.11
N HIS A 160 3.75 -3.98 -14.61
CA HIS A 160 4.77 -3.37 -13.77
C HIS A 160 4.96 -4.16 -12.46
N HIS A 161 3.86 -4.45 -11.76
CA HIS A 161 3.89 -5.21 -10.51
C HIS A 161 4.29 -6.67 -10.70
N PHE A 162 3.95 -7.31 -11.82
CA PHE A 162 4.44 -8.66 -12.08
C PHE A 162 5.91 -8.71 -12.51
N ALA A 163 6.45 -7.63 -13.05
CA ALA A 163 7.88 -7.54 -13.27
C ALA A 163 8.63 -7.48 -11.92
N HIS A 164 8.04 -6.82 -10.92
CA HIS A 164 8.52 -6.84 -9.55
C HIS A 164 8.57 -8.27 -8.96
N HIS A 165 7.46 -9.01 -9.06
CA HIS A 165 7.40 -10.42 -8.62
C HIS A 165 8.43 -11.33 -9.32
N LYS A 166 8.84 -10.98 -10.55
CA LYS A 166 9.92 -11.66 -11.28
C LYS A 166 11.33 -11.21 -10.86
N GLY A 167 11.46 -10.38 -9.83
CA GLY A 167 12.74 -9.89 -9.33
C GLY A 167 13.33 -8.69 -10.10
N GLN A 168 12.54 -7.98 -10.91
CA GLN A 168 13.03 -6.76 -11.54
C GLN A 168 13.18 -5.65 -10.47
N ALA A 169 14.41 -5.15 -10.32
CA ALA A 169 14.70 -4.02 -9.44
C ALA A 169 13.98 -2.72 -9.91
N GLY A 170 13.70 -1.82 -8.97
CA GLY A 170 13.10 -0.50 -9.28
C GLY A 170 11.60 -0.53 -9.58
N LYS A 171 10.88 -1.53 -9.06
CA LYS A 171 9.44 -1.74 -9.29
C LYS A 171 8.68 -1.88 -7.97
N TYR A 172 8.65 -0.84 -7.15
CA TYR A 172 8.13 -0.90 -5.77
C TYR A 172 6.79 -0.18 -5.59
N ASN A 173 6.39 0.75 -6.46
CA ASN A 173 5.02 1.25 -6.43
C ASN A 173 4.09 0.29 -7.19
N VAL A 174 2.99 -0.05 -6.55
CA VAL A 174 1.87 -0.86 -7.05
C VAL A 174 0.76 0.02 -7.62
N LEU A 175 0.35 1.08 -6.90
CA LEU A 175 -0.79 1.90 -7.31
C LEU A 175 -0.45 2.81 -8.49
N VAL A 176 0.58 3.63 -8.37
CA VAL A 176 1.10 4.49 -9.45
C VAL A 176 2.63 4.46 -9.45
N PRO A 177 3.29 4.04 -10.53
CA PRO A 177 4.75 3.90 -10.59
C PRO A 177 5.49 5.24 -10.76
N LEU A 178 5.15 6.24 -9.95
CA LEU A 178 5.72 7.58 -10.03
C LEU A 178 7.16 7.61 -9.53
N LEU A 179 7.43 7.21 -8.28
CA LEU A 179 8.81 7.19 -7.76
C LEU A 179 9.68 6.14 -8.45
N ASP A 180 9.11 4.99 -8.85
CA ASP A 180 9.83 4.03 -9.69
C ASP A 180 10.36 4.69 -10.96
N ARG A 181 9.54 5.45 -11.70
CA ARG A 181 9.97 6.12 -12.94
C ARG A 181 10.98 7.24 -12.68
N LEU A 182 10.77 8.04 -11.64
CA LEU A 182 11.67 9.14 -11.30
C LEU A 182 13.06 8.64 -10.90
N LEU A 183 13.13 7.50 -10.19
CA LEU A 183 14.39 6.93 -9.73
C LEU A 183 15.02 5.96 -10.75
N ASP A 184 14.23 5.22 -11.55
CA ASP A 184 14.72 4.44 -12.69
C ASP A 184 15.37 5.34 -13.76
N ALA A 185 14.82 6.54 -13.99
CA ALA A 185 15.42 7.51 -14.93
C ALA A 185 16.84 7.94 -14.50
N GLY A 186 17.18 7.79 -13.22
CA GLY A 186 18.53 8.06 -12.68
C GLY A 186 19.45 6.83 -12.64
N GLN A 187 18.96 5.62 -12.92
CA GLN A 187 19.77 4.41 -12.93
C GLN A 187 20.33 4.12 -14.33
N VAL A 188 21.66 4.21 -14.47
CA VAL A 188 22.35 3.71 -15.67
C VAL A 188 22.05 2.22 -15.78
N ARG A 189 21.31 1.83 -16.82
CA ARG A 189 21.06 0.42 -17.12
C ARG A 189 22.41 -0.27 -17.31
N LYS A 190 22.79 -1.16 -16.39
CA LYS A 190 23.87 -2.10 -16.67
C LYS A 190 23.43 -2.95 -17.87
N PRO A 191 24.25 -3.08 -18.92
CA PRO A 191 23.93 -3.97 -20.03
C PRO A 191 23.70 -5.37 -19.49
N LYS A 192 22.67 -6.05 -20.02
CA LYS A 192 22.47 -7.48 -19.76
C LYS A 192 23.72 -8.23 -20.28
N PRO A 193 24.28 -9.19 -19.52
CA PRO A 193 25.30 -10.08 -20.06
C PRO A 193 24.74 -10.91 -21.23
#